data_AF-A0A9W6C2V3-F1
#
_entry.id   AF-A0A9W6C2V3-F1
#
_cell.length_a   1.000
_cell.length_b   1.000
_cell.length_c   1.000
_cell.angle_alpha   90.00
_cell.angle_beta   90.00
_cell.angle_gamma   90.00
#
_symmetry.space_group_name_H-M   'P 1'
#
loop_
_entity.id
_entity.type
_entity.pdbx_description
1 polymer ?
#
loop_
_entity_poly.entity_id
_entity_poly.type
_entity_poly.pdbx_seq_one_letter_code
_entity_poly.pdbx_strand_id
1 'polypeptide(L)'
;MEPEVLLFDEPTSSLDPELVGEVLDVILDLSREGRTMLLVTHELGFAYHFATRVLFLHQGRIHEEGPPAQDIPEPVWRKALDHVIDALGCGLAGAGSTLSRQFLAVLAQEAGPGPCPVLGGAASLGPASAAFANAMAINALDFDDGLEEDGKGLGHPGATIIAAALSAAFLRPVSGRDFLTAVVAGYEVNARLIRAIQPGLARFRQVYGVCQHQGIGGAVAFGRLQDLDAAGMANALGFAGTLANLPSLRKYNWDSRPLVSFKDFVAPAAESAVRAVRLHQGGLTGAADVLDGDTGLWRMLGSDRYAPELLTQGLGRSWSLDMATIKPWPTCRWMHCSLASLAALAQDHPLGAGNVARVTVHAAEGLLRDFMDARPLTMVDAQFSLPYAIAAMLHAIPPARWYDDGRLGDPALLALAARVEGEANAEADTQMREHRRPAGRVSLLLRDGRLLSPPLICYPPGSLRNPLPQDFVARKFLDNATQHLSPPQAQVGLTALQNLQDCPDVAQVMQRLIGQGARQEIVNPACQRPKAARSPSVPGL
;
A
#
# COMPACT_ATOMS: atom_id res chain seq x y z
N MET A 1 -52.87 -16.66 -14.96
CA MET A 1 -52.32 -16.34 -13.62
C MET A 1 -51.32 -15.23 -13.81
N GLU A 2 -51.39 -14.17 -13.02
CA GLU A 2 -50.41 -13.07 -12.99
C GLU A 2 -49.62 -13.19 -11.68
N PRO A 3 -48.49 -13.90 -11.66
CA PRO A 3 -47.73 -14.13 -10.44
C PRO A 3 -47.03 -12.83 -9.99
N GLU A 4 -47.10 -12.53 -8.70
CA GLU A 4 -46.41 -11.38 -8.09
C GLU A 4 -44.88 -11.55 -8.07
N VAL A 5 -44.41 -12.81 -8.02
CA VAL A 5 -42.99 -13.19 -7.98
C VAL A 5 -42.71 -14.30 -8.99
N LEU A 6 -41.62 -14.17 -9.76
CA LEU A 6 -41.07 -15.26 -10.59
C LEU A 6 -39.68 -15.63 -10.07
N LEU A 7 -39.46 -16.91 -9.81
CA LEU A 7 -38.16 -17.48 -9.47
C LEU A 7 -37.56 -18.16 -10.70
N PHE A 8 -36.35 -17.76 -11.05
CA PHE A 8 -35.53 -18.39 -12.07
C PHE A 8 -34.32 -19.03 -11.40
N ASP A 9 -34.19 -20.35 -11.55
CA ASP A 9 -33.06 -21.11 -11.01
C ASP A 9 -32.08 -21.46 -12.13
N GLU A 10 -30.94 -20.75 -12.16
CA GLU A 10 -29.88 -20.86 -13.17
C GLU A 10 -30.39 -20.90 -14.63
N PRO A 11 -31.20 -19.92 -15.08
CA PRO A 11 -31.88 -19.97 -16.38
C PRO A 11 -30.93 -19.91 -17.58
N THR A 12 -29.68 -19.48 -17.37
CA THR A 12 -28.64 -19.36 -18.39
C THR A 12 -27.63 -20.52 -18.37
N SER A 13 -27.79 -21.47 -17.45
CA SER A 13 -26.88 -22.62 -17.36
C SER A 13 -26.90 -23.44 -18.66
N SER A 14 -25.72 -23.91 -19.09
CA SER A 14 -25.55 -24.74 -20.31
C SER A 14 -25.93 -24.07 -21.64
N LEU A 15 -26.13 -22.75 -21.67
CA LEU A 15 -26.33 -21.99 -22.91
C LEU A 15 -25.01 -21.45 -23.45
N ASP A 16 -24.94 -21.25 -24.77
CA ASP A 16 -23.85 -20.50 -25.38
C ASP A 16 -23.99 -18.98 -25.11
N PRO A 17 -22.90 -18.20 -25.18
CA PRO A 17 -22.90 -16.79 -24.78
C PRO A 17 -23.90 -15.89 -25.52
N GLU A 18 -24.28 -16.23 -26.75
CA GLU A 18 -25.23 -15.44 -27.54
C GLU A 18 -26.65 -15.63 -27.01
N LEU A 19 -27.04 -16.89 -26.76
CA LEU A 19 -28.32 -17.26 -26.15
C LEU A 19 -28.46 -16.82 -24.68
N VAL A 20 -27.35 -16.74 -23.93
CA VAL A 20 -27.35 -16.16 -22.58
C VAL A 20 -27.87 -14.72 -22.61
N GLY A 21 -27.43 -13.91 -23.58
CA GLY A 21 -27.87 -12.51 -23.72
C GLY A 21 -29.38 -12.41 -23.98
N GLU A 22 -29.89 -13.21 -24.92
CA GLU A 22 -31.32 -13.21 -25.27
C GLU A 22 -32.22 -13.61 -24.09
N VAL A 23 -31.84 -14.64 -23.33
CA VAL A 23 -32.61 -15.09 -22.16
C VAL A 23 -32.63 -14.01 -21.08
N LEU A 24 -31.49 -13.36 -20.84
CA LEU A 24 -31.38 -12.27 -19.86
C LEU A 24 -32.21 -11.05 -20.28
N ASP A 25 -32.24 -10.68 -21.56
CA ASP A 25 -33.07 -9.59 -22.08
C ASP A 25 -34.57 -9.86 -21.88
N VAL A 26 -35.02 -11.10 -22.10
CA VAL A 26 -36.41 -11.49 -21.82
C VAL A 26 -36.73 -11.37 -20.33
N ILE A 27 -35.83 -11.77 -19.44
CA ILE A 27 -36.01 -11.63 -17.98
C ILE A 27 -36.12 -10.14 -17.60
N LEU A 28 -35.36 -9.26 -18.26
CA LEU A 28 -35.44 -7.80 -18.04
C LEU A 28 -36.76 -7.22 -18.52
N ASP A 29 -37.25 -7.63 -19.68
CA ASP A 29 -38.52 -7.15 -20.21
C ASP A 29 -39.69 -7.57 -19.30
N LEU A 30 -39.67 -8.81 -18.78
CA LEU A 30 -40.64 -9.27 -17.79
C LEU A 30 -40.58 -8.50 -16.46
N SER A 31 -39.38 -8.07 -16.04
CA SER A 31 -39.19 -7.21 -14.86
C SER A 31 -39.82 -5.82 -15.08
N ARG A 32 -39.68 -5.25 -16.30
CA ARG A 32 -40.25 -3.93 -16.66
C ARG A 32 -41.79 -3.92 -16.65
N GLU A 33 -42.42 -5.08 -16.78
CA GLU A 33 -43.88 -5.23 -16.61
C GLU A 33 -44.34 -5.12 -15.13
N GLY A 34 -43.42 -4.94 -14.17
CA GLY A 34 -43.72 -4.70 -12.76
C GLY A 34 -43.75 -5.94 -11.88
N ARG A 35 -43.25 -7.10 -12.36
CA ARG A 35 -43.17 -8.34 -11.58
C ARG A 35 -41.88 -8.40 -10.76
N THR A 36 -41.92 -8.98 -9.57
CA THR A 36 -40.71 -9.17 -8.75
C THR A 36 -39.93 -10.40 -9.21
N MET A 37 -38.72 -10.22 -9.71
CA MET A 37 -37.87 -11.31 -10.20
C MET A 37 -36.87 -11.76 -9.11
N LEU A 38 -36.85 -13.06 -8.81
CA LEU A 38 -35.81 -13.70 -8.00
C LEU A 38 -34.97 -14.59 -8.92
N LEU A 39 -33.69 -14.28 -9.09
CA LEU A 39 -32.80 -14.98 -10.01
C LEU A 39 -31.64 -15.61 -9.24
N VAL A 40 -31.49 -16.93 -9.36
CA VAL A 40 -30.29 -17.67 -8.95
C VAL A 40 -29.39 -17.79 -10.17
N THR A 41 -28.18 -17.25 -10.11
CA THR A 41 -27.27 -17.23 -11.28
C THR A 41 -25.80 -17.17 -10.86
N HIS A 42 -24.93 -17.68 -11.73
CA HIS A 42 -23.48 -17.47 -11.69
C HIS A 42 -23.02 -16.32 -12.61
N GLU A 43 -23.92 -15.72 -13.38
CA GLU A 43 -23.67 -14.58 -14.27
C GLU A 43 -23.62 -13.27 -13.48
N LEU A 44 -22.51 -13.07 -12.76
CA LEU A 44 -22.31 -11.92 -11.88
C LEU A 44 -22.46 -10.58 -12.61
N GLY A 45 -22.05 -10.48 -13.89
CA GLY A 45 -22.16 -9.25 -14.67
C GLY A 45 -23.61 -8.77 -14.83
N PHE A 46 -24.55 -9.70 -15.07
CA PHE A 46 -25.97 -9.41 -15.15
C PHE A 46 -26.55 -9.02 -13.78
N ALA A 47 -26.24 -9.83 -12.75
CA ALA A 47 -26.68 -9.54 -11.39
C ALA A 47 -26.23 -8.14 -10.96
N TYR A 48 -25.01 -7.73 -11.33
CA TYR A 48 -24.48 -6.41 -11.04
C TYR A 48 -25.09 -5.26 -11.84
N HIS A 49 -25.50 -5.46 -13.09
CA HIS A 49 -26.06 -4.38 -13.90
C HIS A 49 -27.56 -4.17 -13.69
N PHE A 50 -28.29 -5.21 -13.35
CA PHE A 50 -29.75 -5.19 -13.47
C PHE A 50 -30.51 -5.58 -12.20
N ALA A 51 -29.88 -6.24 -11.24
CA ALA A 51 -30.57 -6.51 -9.99
C ALA A 51 -30.86 -5.18 -9.25
N THR A 52 -31.84 -5.21 -8.38
CA THR A 52 -32.03 -4.15 -7.37
C THR A 52 -31.51 -4.61 -6.01
N ARG A 53 -31.35 -5.93 -5.84
CA ARG A 53 -30.82 -6.59 -4.66
C ARG A 53 -30.13 -7.89 -5.06
N VAL A 54 -28.90 -8.10 -4.58
CA VAL A 54 -28.09 -9.31 -4.72
C VAL A 54 -27.96 -9.97 -3.36
N LEU A 55 -28.09 -11.30 -3.32
CA LEU A 55 -27.80 -12.11 -2.13
C LEU A 55 -26.70 -13.11 -2.48
N PHE A 56 -25.62 -13.11 -1.72
CA PHE A 56 -24.57 -14.12 -1.81
C PHE A 56 -24.83 -15.21 -0.78
N LEU A 57 -25.05 -16.45 -1.23
CA LEU A 57 -25.28 -17.60 -0.37
C LEU A 57 -24.01 -18.46 -0.27
N HIS A 58 -23.62 -18.80 0.95
CA HIS A 58 -22.55 -19.76 1.23
C HIS A 58 -23.01 -20.75 2.30
N GLN A 59 -22.85 -22.05 2.03
CA GLN A 59 -23.25 -23.14 2.95
C GLN A 59 -24.70 -23.02 3.46
N GLY A 60 -25.64 -22.68 2.56
CA GLY A 60 -27.06 -22.56 2.89
C GLY A 60 -27.41 -21.36 3.77
N ARG A 61 -26.49 -20.43 3.99
CA ARG A 61 -26.73 -19.17 4.70
C ARG A 61 -26.50 -17.99 3.76
N ILE A 62 -27.32 -16.95 3.90
CA ILE A 62 -27.05 -15.65 3.28
C ILE A 62 -25.81 -15.08 3.97
N HIS A 63 -24.73 -14.97 3.21
CA HIS A 63 -23.45 -14.43 3.67
C HIS A 63 -23.38 -12.92 3.39
N GLU A 64 -23.92 -12.48 2.24
CA GLU A 64 -24.06 -11.05 1.91
C GLU A 64 -25.44 -10.76 1.29
N GLU A 65 -25.93 -9.54 1.49
CA GLU A 65 -27.13 -9.01 0.86
C GLU A 65 -26.88 -7.53 0.57
N GLY A 66 -27.42 -6.97 -0.51
CA GLY A 66 -27.30 -5.53 -0.78
C GLY A 66 -27.74 -5.19 -2.19
N PRO A 67 -27.77 -3.92 -2.58
CA PRO A 67 -27.89 -3.58 -4.00
C PRO A 67 -26.69 -4.16 -4.78
N PRO A 68 -26.82 -4.41 -6.09
CA PRO A 68 -25.66 -4.80 -6.89
C PRO A 68 -24.57 -3.74 -6.84
N ALA A 69 -23.32 -4.19 -7.09
CA ALA A 69 -22.08 -3.42 -7.09
C ALA A 69 -22.34 -1.92 -7.02
N GLN A 70 -22.33 -1.40 -5.81
CA GLN A 70 -22.22 0.04 -5.65
C GLN A 70 -20.85 0.40 -6.23
N ASP A 71 -20.81 1.41 -7.10
CA ASP A 71 -19.55 2.06 -7.41
C ASP A 71 -18.77 2.28 -6.11
N ILE A 72 -17.46 2.05 -6.12
CA ILE A 72 -16.59 2.38 -5.00
C ILE A 72 -16.98 3.79 -4.53
N PRO A 73 -17.31 4.01 -3.24
CA PRO A 73 -17.78 5.32 -2.82
C PRO A 73 -16.74 6.40 -3.13
N GLU A 74 -17.18 7.59 -3.55
CA GLU A 74 -16.29 8.71 -3.89
C GLU A 74 -15.19 8.98 -2.83
N PRO A 75 -15.46 8.92 -1.50
CA PRO A 75 -14.41 9.07 -0.50
C PRO A 75 -13.31 8.00 -0.57
N VAL A 76 -13.67 6.75 -0.89
CA VAL A 76 -12.73 5.64 -1.04
C VAL A 76 -11.92 5.81 -2.32
N TRP A 77 -12.60 6.21 -3.42
CA TRP A 77 -11.96 6.58 -4.68
C TRP A 77 -10.91 7.66 -4.50
N ARG A 78 -11.30 8.78 -3.87
CA ARG A 78 -10.42 9.92 -3.62
C ARG A 78 -9.22 9.52 -2.77
N LYS A 79 -9.45 8.72 -1.74
CA LYS A 79 -8.38 8.24 -0.86
C LYS A 79 -7.41 7.33 -1.61
N ALA A 80 -7.89 6.39 -2.43
CA ALA A 80 -7.02 5.55 -3.26
C ALA A 80 -6.16 6.39 -4.21
N LEU A 81 -6.77 7.40 -4.82
CA LEU A 81 -6.05 8.33 -5.68
C LEU A 81 -4.96 9.10 -4.91
N ASP A 82 -5.26 9.60 -3.71
CA ASP A 82 -4.27 10.28 -2.86
C ASP A 82 -3.10 9.34 -2.50
N HIS A 83 -3.37 8.07 -2.21
CA HIS A 83 -2.32 7.07 -1.94
C HIS A 83 -1.48 6.74 -3.18
N VAL A 84 -2.08 6.70 -4.38
CA VAL A 84 -1.32 6.57 -5.65
C VAL A 84 -0.42 7.77 -5.89
N ILE A 85 -0.93 8.99 -5.71
CA ILE A 85 -0.15 10.22 -5.85
C ILE A 85 1.00 10.23 -4.83
N ASP A 86 0.72 9.90 -3.57
CA ASP A 86 1.71 9.86 -2.51
C ASP A 86 2.83 8.86 -2.81
N ALA A 87 2.47 7.62 -3.16
CA ALA A 87 3.44 6.57 -3.48
C ALA A 87 4.33 6.98 -4.66
N LEU A 88 3.77 7.52 -5.74
CA LEU A 88 4.55 7.97 -6.89
C LEU A 88 5.48 9.13 -6.53
N GLY A 89 5.01 10.09 -5.72
CA GLY A 89 5.83 11.17 -5.19
C GLY A 89 7.00 10.63 -4.36
N CYS A 90 6.72 9.77 -3.39
CA CYS A 90 7.74 9.11 -2.57
C CYS A 90 8.72 8.28 -3.41
N GLY A 91 8.23 7.57 -4.42
CA GLY A 91 9.06 6.79 -5.34
C GLY A 91 10.00 7.65 -6.18
N LEU A 92 9.53 8.79 -6.67
CA LEU A 92 10.39 9.77 -7.34
C LEU A 92 11.43 10.34 -6.37
N ALA A 93 11.06 10.78 -5.17
CA ALA A 93 12.04 11.29 -4.21
C ALA A 93 13.06 10.21 -3.79
N GLY A 94 12.60 8.98 -3.56
CA GLY A 94 13.41 7.87 -3.08
C GLY A 94 14.32 7.26 -4.15
N ALA A 95 13.97 7.32 -5.43
CA ALA A 95 14.78 6.79 -6.54
C ALA A 95 16.19 7.39 -6.57
N GLY A 96 16.34 8.65 -6.16
CA GLY A 96 17.61 9.37 -6.09
C GLY A 96 18.45 9.04 -4.85
N SER A 97 17.99 8.18 -3.95
CA SER A 97 18.75 7.81 -2.75
C SER A 97 19.91 6.86 -3.06
N THR A 98 20.97 6.92 -2.24
CA THR A 98 22.07 5.95 -2.31
C THR A 98 21.56 4.51 -2.17
N LEU A 99 20.57 4.28 -1.31
CA LEU A 99 19.92 2.99 -1.12
C LEU A 99 19.29 2.45 -2.41
N SER A 100 18.43 3.24 -3.07
CA SER A 100 17.76 2.82 -4.30
C SER A 100 18.75 2.56 -5.44
N ARG A 101 19.79 3.40 -5.59
CA ARG A 101 20.85 3.19 -6.59
C ARG A 101 21.60 1.88 -6.38
N GLN A 102 21.96 1.56 -5.14
CA GLN A 102 22.67 0.32 -4.80
C GLN A 102 21.81 -0.91 -5.10
N PHE A 103 20.53 -0.89 -4.71
CA PHE A 103 19.60 -1.99 -5.02
C PHE A 103 19.40 -2.17 -6.52
N LEU A 104 19.17 -1.09 -7.26
CA LEU A 104 18.99 -1.17 -8.71
C LEU A 104 20.24 -1.72 -9.40
N ALA A 105 21.44 -1.35 -8.93
CA ALA A 105 22.70 -1.87 -9.49
C ALA A 105 22.88 -3.38 -9.26
N VAL A 106 22.44 -3.92 -8.12
CA VAL A 106 22.42 -5.37 -7.86
C VAL A 106 21.37 -6.03 -8.75
N LEU A 107 20.14 -5.52 -8.74
CA LEU A 107 19.03 -6.10 -9.49
C LEU A 107 19.30 -6.12 -11.01
N ALA A 108 19.94 -5.09 -11.56
CA ALA A 108 20.30 -5.01 -12.98
C ALA A 108 21.33 -6.07 -13.43
N GLN A 109 22.06 -6.70 -12.49
CA GLN A 109 22.96 -7.82 -12.80
C GLN A 109 22.22 -9.15 -12.94
N GLU A 110 21.04 -9.26 -12.34
CA GLU A 110 20.23 -10.49 -12.29
C GLU A 110 19.02 -10.43 -13.22
N ALA A 111 18.44 -9.25 -13.38
CA ALA A 111 17.25 -9.01 -14.18
C ALA A 111 17.61 -8.59 -15.61
N GLY A 112 16.98 -9.25 -16.59
CA GLY A 112 17.00 -8.80 -17.98
C GLY A 112 16.11 -7.57 -18.21
N PRO A 113 16.30 -6.86 -19.34
CA PRO A 113 15.41 -5.78 -19.73
C PRO A 113 13.97 -6.27 -19.90
N GLY A 114 13.00 -5.41 -19.65
CA GLY A 114 11.58 -5.72 -19.82
C GLY A 114 10.70 -4.49 -19.96
N PRO A 115 9.37 -4.66 -20.08
CA PRO A 115 8.45 -3.58 -20.46
C PRO A 115 8.11 -2.63 -19.30
N CYS A 116 8.43 -2.98 -18.06
CA CYS A 116 7.97 -2.25 -16.87
C CYS A 116 9.07 -1.26 -16.42
N PRO A 117 8.81 0.05 -16.45
CA PRO A 117 9.81 1.05 -16.11
C PRO A 117 10.07 1.13 -14.60
N VAL A 118 11.28 1.58 -14.25
CA VAL A 118 11.69 1.87 -12.87
C VAL A 118 11.57 3.37 -12.61
N LEU A 119 10.95 3.76 -11.50
CA LEU A 119 10.77 5.15 -11.08
C LEU A 119 12.12 5.86 -10.94
N GLY A 120 12.19 7.09 -11.45
CA GLY A 120 13.37 7.98 -11.32
C GLY A 120 14.60 7.58 -12.14
N GLY A 121 14.49 6.63 -13.07
CA GLY A 121 15.60 6.21 -13.93
C GLY A 121 15.17 5.76 -15.33
N ALA A 122 16.15 5.48 -16.19
CA ALA A 122 15.92 5.00 -17.55
C ALA A 122 15.75 3.47 -17.66
N ALA A 123 15.94 2.74 -16.55
CA ALA A 123 15.85 1.29 -16.55
C ALA A 123 14.40 0.82 -16.75
N SER A 124 14.23 -0.26 -17.50
CA SER A 124 12.97 -1.00 -17.59
C SER A 124 13.26 -2.49 -17.46
N LEU A 125 12.52 -3.16 -16.60
CA LEU A 125 12.78 -4.53 -16.15
C LEU A 125 11.56 -5.43 -16.42
N GLY A 126 11.76 -6.74 -16.25
CA GLY A 126 10.62 -7.67 -16.14
C GLY A 126 9.69 -7.29 -14.98
N PRO A 127 8.41 -7.69 -15.02
CA PRO A 127 7.37 -7.15 -14.13
C PRO A 127 7.63 -7.38 -12.64
N ALA A 128 8.18 -8.53 -12.26
CA ALA A 128 8.51 -8.83 -10.86
C ALA A 128 9.69 -7.97 -10.36
N SER A 129 10.77 -7.88 -11.14
CA SER A 129 11.93 -7.05 -10.83
C SER A 129 11.58 -5.55 -10.83
N ALA A 130 10.74 -5.09 -11.75
CA ALA A 130 10.25 -3.70 -11.75
C ALA A 130 9.39 -3.41 -10.51
N ALA A 131 8.53 -4.35 -10.09
CA ALA A 131 7.75 -4.19 -8.87
C ALA A 131 8.66 -4.12 -7.63
N PHE A 132 9.70 -4.95 -7.56
CA PHE A 132 10.72 -4.86 -6.51
C PHE A 132 11.40 -3.48 -6.49
N ALA A 133 11.92 -3.04 -7.63
CA ALA A 133 12.66 -1.78 -7.74
C ALA A 133 11.79 -0.56 -7.40
N ASN A 134 10.54 -0.55 -7.87
CA ASN A 134 9.60 0.53 -7.61
C ASN A 134 9.13 0.53 -6.16
N ALA A 135 8.82 -0.62 -5.57
CA ALA A 135 8.48 -0.70 -4.15
C ALA A 135 9.66 -0.25 -3.25
N MET A 136 10.89 -0.61 -3.64
CA MET A 136 12.10 -0.11 -2.96
C MET A 136 12.19 1.41 -3.04
N ALA A 137 12.01 1.99 -4.22
CA ALA A 137 12.09 3.44 -4.39
C ALA A 137 11.01 4.17 -3.59
N ILE A 138 9.77 3.65 -3.59
CA ILE A 138 8.64 4.25 -2.85
C ILE A 138 8.93 4.30 -1.34
N ASN A 139 9.48 3.23 -0.78
CA ASN A 139 9.73 3.11 0.66
C ASN A 139 11.15 3.54 1.09
N ALA A 140 12.04 3.89 0.15
CA ALA A 140 13.46 4.15 0.44
C ALA A 140 13.71 5.23 1.52
N LEU A 141 12.83 6.22 1.59
CA LEU A 141 12.90 7.32 2.56
C LEU A 141 12.04 7.09 3.80
N ASP A 142 11.31 5.97 3.88
CA ASP A 142 10.27 5.74 4.89
C ASP A 142 9.19 6.85 4.94
N PHE A 143 8.89 7.39 3.75
CA PHE A 143 7.98 8.52 3.57
C PHE A 143 6.64 8.13 2.96
N ASP A 144 6.55 6.90 2.47
CA ASP A 144 5.33 6.28 1.96
C ASP A 144 4.26 6.15 3.03
N ASP A 145 3.09 5.76 2.57
CA ASP A 145 1.91 5.61 3.38
C ASP A 145 2.05 4.50 4.44
N GLY A 146 1.05 4.44 5.31
CA GLY A 146 0.92 3.37 6.28
C GLY A 146 -0.53 2.95 6.44
N LEU A 147 -0.74 1.88 7.19
CA LEU A 147 -2.06 1.42 7.61
C LEU A 147 -2.15 1.48 9.13
N GLU A 148 -3.24 2.04 9.68
CA GLU A 148 -3.38 2.29 11.10
C GLU A 148 -4.82 2.10 11.59
N GLU A 149 -5.00 1.40 12.71
CA GLU A 149 -6.29 1.28 13.41
C GLU A 149 -6.17 1.97 14.78
N ASP A 150 -6.78 3.15 14.93
CA ASP A 150 -6.77 3.96 16.16
C ASP A 150 -5.37 4.21 16.77
N GLY A 151 -4.39 4.65 15.97
CA GLY A 151 -3.01 4.87 16.42
C GLY A 151 -2.08 3.67 16.25
N LYS A 152 -2.65 2.46 16.11
CA LYS A 152 -1.89 1.22 16.03
C LYS A 152 -1.46 0.95 14.59
N GLY A 153 -0.17 1.03 14.32
CA GLY A 153 0.39 0.69 13.00
C GLY A 153 0.19 -0.79 12.61
N LEU A 154 -0.20 -1.01 11.36
CA LEU A 154 -0.54 -2.30 10.74
C LEU A 154 0.24 -2.58 9.44
N GLY A 155 1.14 -1.70 9.00
CA GLY A 155 2.02 -1.95 7.85
C GLY A 155 2.09 -0.77 6.88
N HIS A 156 2.68 -1.03 5.70
CA HIS A 156 3.06 -0.07 4.65
C HIS A 156 2.56 -0.55 3.27
N PRO A 157 1.24 -0.73 3.11
CA PRO A 157 0.71 -1.46 1.96
C PRO A 157 0.92 -0.76 0.61
N GLY A 158 1.04 0.57 0.57
CA GLY A 158 1.08 1.32 -0.68
C GLY A 158 2.30 1.01 -1.52
N ALA A 159 3.49 0.94 -0.92
CA ALA A 159 4.71 0.60 -1.65
C ALA A 159 4.59 -0.75 -2.37
N THR A 160 4.02 -1.77 -1.71
CA THR A 160 3.82 -3.09 -2.31
C THR A 160 2.72 -3.12 -3.36
N ILE A 161 1.52 -2.64 -3.01
CA ILE A 161 0.33 -2.76 -3.84
C ILE A 161 0.45 -1.90 -5.09
N ILE A 162 0.90 -0.66 -4.95
CA ILE A 162 0.97 0.29 -6.06
C ILE A 162 2.12 -0.10 -6.99
N ALA A 163 3.28 -0.54 -6.48
CA ALA A 163 4.35 -1.04 -7.34
C ALA A 163 3.94 -2.28 -8.15
N ALA A 164 3.20 -3.21 -7.54
CA ALA A 164 2.64 -4.35 -8.26
C ALA A 164 1.64 -3.90 -9.33
N ALA A 165 0.68 -3.04 -8.99
CA ALA A 165 -0.30 -2.50 -9.95
C ALA A 165 0.38 -1.76 -11.11
N LEU A 166 1.42 -0.95 -10.83
CA LEU A 166 2.20 -0.25 -11.85
C LEU A 166 2.84 -1.24 -12.83
N SER A 167 3.45 -2.34 -12.36
CA SER A 167 4.00 -3.35 -13.26
C SER A 167 2.93 -3.94 -14.20
N ALA A 168 1.70 -4.18 -13.72
CA ALA A 168 0.62 -4.70 -14.56
C ALA A 168 0.21 -3.71 -15.66
N ALA A 169 0.15 -2.41 -15.35
CA ALA A 169 -0.25 -1.36 -16.29
C ALA A 169 0.66 -1.25 -17.53
N PHE A 170 1.88 -1.79 -17.49
CA PHE A 170 2.80 -1.82 -18.63
C PHE A 170 2.80 -3.14 -19.42
N LEU A 171 2.00 -4.13 -19.01
CA LEU A 171 1.88 -5.41 -19.72
C LEU A 171 0.71 -5.42 -20.72
N ARG A 172 -0.26 -4.55 -20.51
CA ARG A 172 -1.42 -4.33 -21.38
C ARG A 172 -2.04 -2.96 -21.08
N PRO A 173 -2.85 -2.39 -21.99
CA PRO A 173 -3.62 -1.18 -21.69
C PRO A 173 -4.55 -1.41 -20.49
N VAL A 174 -4.50 -0.49 -19.54
CA VAL A 174 -5.32 -0.49 -18.31
C VAL A 174 -5.90 0.90 -18.13
N SER A 175 -7.23 1.01 -18.03
CA SER A 175 -7.88 2.28 -17.74
C SER A 175 -7.57 2.73 -16.31
N GLY A 176 -7.64 4.03 -16.06
CA GLY A 176 -7.46 4.57 -14.71
C GLY A 176 -8.50 4.07 -13.72
N ARG A 177 -9.74 3.83 -14.18
CA ARG A 177 -10.79 3.20 -13.36
C ARG A 177 -10.41 1.79 -12.96
N ASP A 178 -9.92 0.98 -13.90
CA ASP A 178 -9.50 -0.40 -13.58
C ASP A 178 -8.28 -0.40 -12.64
N PHE A 179 -7.30 0.48 -12.89
CA PHE A 179 -6.11 0.62 -12.06
C PHE A 179 -6.46 0.93 -10.60
N LEU A 180 -7.24 1.97 -10.38
CA LEU A 180 -7.60 2.40 -9.04
C LEU A 180 -8.58 1.43 -8.37
N THR A 181 -9.47 0.78 -9.12
CA THR A 181 -10.30 -0.33 -8.61
C THR A 181 -9.44 -1.48 -8.08
N ALA A 182 -8.39 -1.85 -8.84
CA ALA A 182 -7.45 -2.89 -8.42
C ALA A 182 -6.63 -2.47 -7.19
N VAL A 183 -6.23 -1.21 -7.11
CA VAL A 183 -5.57 -0.64 -5.91
C VAL A 183 -6.51 -0.72 -4.70
N VAL A 184 -7.76 -0.28 -4.82
CA VAL A 184 -8.77 -0.37 -3.74
C VAL A 184 -8.94 -1.82 -3.29
N ALA A 185 -9.11 -2.76 -4.22
CA ALA A 185 -9.24 -4.18 -3.90
C ALA A 185 -7.99 -4.72 -3.17
N GLY A 186 -6.78 -4.34 -3.62
CA GLY A 186 -5.53 -4.72 -2.97
C GLY A 186 -5.45 -4.21 -1.53
N TYR A 187 -5.78 -2.94 -1.29
CA TYR A 187 -5.77 -2.37 0.06
C TYR A 187 -6.84 -3.01 0.95
N GLU A 188 -8.01 -3.28 0.40
CA GLU A 188 -9.13 -3.88 1.14
C GLU A 188 -8.76 -5.28 1.65
N VAL A 189 -8.29 -6.15 0.76
CA VAL A 189 -7.85 -7.51 1.12
C VAL A 189 -6.67 -7.46 2.09
N ASN A 190 -5.70 -6.59 1.84
CA ASN A 190 -4.55 -6.40 2.74
C ASN A 190 -4.99 -6.03 4.16
N ALA A 191 -5.81 -4.99 4.27
CA ALA A 191 -6.25 -4.44 5.54
C ALA A 191 -7.10 -5.44 6.34
N ARG A 192 -7.99 -6.16 5.67
CA ARG A 192 -8.79 -7.22 6.29
C ARG A 192 -7.92 -8.34 6.80
N LEU A 193 -6.96 -8.80 5.99
CA LEU A 193 -6.04 -9.86 6.39
C LEU A 193 -5.23 -9.46 7.62
N ILE A 194 -4.63 -8.26 7.64
CA ILE A 194 -3.83 -7.87 8.80
C ILE A 194 -4.65 -7.70 10.07
N ARG A 195 -5.91 -7.24 9.97
CA ARG A 195 -6.83 -7.18 11.10
C ARG A 195 -7.17 -8.58 11.61
N ALA A 196 -7.39 -9.54 10.71
CA ALA A 196 -7.67 -10.94 11.03
C ALA A 196 -6.52 -11.64 11.77
N ILE A 197 -5.26 -11.26 11.52
CA ILE A 197 -4.08 -11.98 12.03
C ILE A 197 -3.34 -11.23 13.17
N GLN A 198 -4.01 -10.37 13.93
CA GLN A 198 -3.33 -9.61 14.99
C GLN A 198 -2.87 -10.50 16.16
N PRO A 199 -1.55 -10.65 16.41
CA PRO A 199 -1.05 -11.48 17.50
C PRO A 199 -1.38 -10.89 18.88
N GLY A 200 -1.45 -11.73 19.91
CA GLY A 200 -1.43 -11.28 21.30
C GLY A 200 -0.14 -10.52 21.63
N LEU A 201 -0.15 -9.68 22.67
CA LEU A 201 1.01 -8.85 23.03
C LEU A 201 2.27 -9.70 23.35
N ALA A 202 2.08 -10.84 24.02
CA ALA A 202 3.18 -11.77 24.31
C ALA A 202 3.79 -12.34 23.03
N ARG A 203 2.94 -12.75 22.07
CA ARG A 203 3.39 -13.28 20.79
C ARG A 203 4.05 -12.21 19.92
N PHE A 204 3.48 -11.02 19.85
CA PHE A 204 4.08 -9.83 19.22
C PHE A 204 5.49 -9.53 19.76
N ARG A 205 5.75 -9.82 21.04
CA ARG A 205 7.08 -9.69 21.66
C ARG A 205 8.11 -10.69 21.18
N GLN A 206 7.69 -11.79 20.56
CA GLN A 206 8.56 -12.84 20.05
C GLN A 206 8.71 -12.77 18.53
N VAL A 207 7.58 -12.69 17.82
CA VAL A 207 7.51 -12.72 16.36
C VAL A 207 6.51 -11.67 15.91
N TYR A 208 6.85 -10.91 14.87
CA TYR A 208 5.97 -9.90 14.31
C TYR A 208 6.02 -9.89 12.79
N GLY A 209 4.98 -10.44 12.16
CA GLY A 209 4.83 -10.55 10.71
C GLY A 209 3.85 -9.54 10.10
N VAL A 210 3.96 -8.26 10.48
CA VAL A 210 2.96 -7.24 10.09
C VAL A 210 3.07 -6.75 8.66
N CYS A 211 4.11 -7.09 7.90
CA CYS A 211 4.27 -6.54 6.54
C CYS A 211 4.31 -7.61 5.47
N GLN A 212 4.57 -8.86 5.85
CA GLN A 212 4.68 -10.01 4.97
C GLN A 212 3.35 -10.34 4.26
N HIS A 213 2.22 -10.01 4.89
CA HIS A 213 0.89 -10.20 4.31
C HIS A 213 0.62 -9.28 3.10
N GLN A 214 1.41 -8.21 2.91
CA GLN A 214 1.19 -7.22 1.85
C GLN A 214 1.35 -7.80 0.44
N GLY A 215 2.10 -8.90 0.31
CA GLY A 215 2.18 -9.66 -0.95
C GLY A 215 0.82 -10.19 -1.42
N ILE A 216 -0.11 -10.47 -0.49
CA ILE A 216 -1.50 -10.84 -0.83
C ILE A 216 -2.21 -9.65 -1.50
N GLY A 217 -2.14 -8.46 -0.91
CA GLY A 217 -2.74 -7.24 -1.49
C GLY A 217 -2.14 -6.89 -2.85
N GLY A 218 -0.83 -7.02 -3.01
CA GLY A 218 -0.15 -6.84 -4.30
C GLY A 218 -0.60 -7.85 -5.35
N ALA A 219 -0.79 -9.12 -4.97
CA ALA A 219 -1.23 -10.17 -5.87
C ALA A 219 -2.68 -9.94 -6.33
N VAL A 220 -3.55 -9.43 -5.45
CA VAL A 220 -4.91 -8.99 -5.80
C VAL A 220 -4.87 -7.88 -6.84
N ALA A 221 -4.10 -6.81 -6.59
CA ALA A 221 -4.03 -5.69 -7.51
C ALA A 221 -3.45 -6.08 -8.87
N PHE A 222 -2.32 -6.78 -8.90
CA PHE A 222 -1.71 -7.25 -10.14
C PHE A 222 -2.62 -8.27 -10.87
N GLY A 223 -3.18 -9.24 -10.14
CA GLY A 223 -4.02 -10.29 -10.71
C GLY A 223 -5.31 -9.74 -11.32
N ARG A 224 -5.96 -8.78 -10.66
CA ARG A 224 -7.19 -8.15 -11.16
C ARG A 224 -6.95 -7.37 -12.46
N LEU A 225 -5.79 -6.74 -12.59
CA LEU A 225 -5.38 -6.03 -13.81
C LEU A 225 -4.95 -6.96 -14.95
N GLN A 226 -4.71 -8.23 -14.63
CA GLN A 226 -4.33 -9.27 -15.57
C GLN A 226 -5.48 -10.24 -15.86
N ASP A 227 -6.72 -9.80 -15.60
CA ASP A 227 -7.98 -10.50 -15.84
C ASP A 227 -8.04 -11.92 -15.24
N LEU A 228 -7.45 -12.12 -14.06
CA LEU A 228 -7.65 -13.35 -13.31
C LEU A 228 -9.12 -13.44 -12.86
N ASP A 229 -9.75 -14.59 -13.12
CA ASP A 229 -11.04 -14.93 -12.53
C ASP A 229 -10.88 -15.35 -11.05
N ALA A 230 -11.98 -15.75 -10.41
CA ALA A 230 -11.96 -16.12 -8.99
C ALA A 230 -11.06 -17.33 -8.70
N ALA A 231 -11.07 -18.35 -9.57
CA ALA A 231 -10.24 -19.54 -9.40
C ALA A 231 -8.75 -19.23 -9.60
N GLY A 232 -8.43 -18.43 -10.61
CA GLY A 232 -7.07 -17.98 -10.88
C GLY A 232 -6.54 -17.07 -9.78
N MET A 233 -7.38 -16.18 -9.25
CA MET A 233 -7.04 -15.36 -8.09
C MET A 233 -6.75 -16.23 -6.87
N ALA A 234 -7.61 -17.20 -6.53
CA ALA A 234 -7.38 -18.10 -5.40
C ALA A 234 -6.04 -18.86 -5.53
N ASN A 235 -5.74 -19.38 -6.71
CA ASN A 235 -4.45 -20.06 -6.97
C ASN A 235 -3.25 -19.10 -6.84
N ALA A 236 -3.37 -17.87 -7.35
CA ALA A 236 -2.34 -16.85 -7.21
C ALA A 236 -2.13 -16.44 -5.75
N LEU A 237 -3.20 -16.31 -4.95
CA LEU A 237 -3.08 -16.06 -3.51
C LEU A 237 -2.37 -17.21 -2.80
N GLY A 238 -2.63 -18.46 -3.21
CA GLY A 238 -1.88 -19.64 -2.78
C GLY A 238 -0.36 -19.48 -2.96
N PHE A 239 0.07 -19.05 -4.14
CA PHE A 239 1.49 -18.73 -4.38
C PHE A 239 1.97 -17.53 -3.59
N ALA A 240 1.19 -16.45 -3.48
CA ALA A 240 1.61 -15.26 -2.75
C ALA A 240 1.85 -15.57 -1.26
N GLY A 241 1.02 -16.41 -0.64
CA GLY A 241 1.25 -16.93 0.70
C GLY A 241 2.45 -17.88 0.79
N THR A 242 2.67 -18.73 -0.24
CA THR A 242 3.84 -19.64 -0.29
C THR A 242 5.16 -18.86 -0.42
N LEU A 243 5.15 -17.75 -1.15
CA LEU A 243 6.31 -16.88 -1.38
C LEU A 243 6.45 -15.79 -0.30
N ALA A 244 5.62 -15.80 0.74
CA ALA A 244 5.68 -14.82 1.81
C ALA A 244 7.01 -14.95 2.58
N ASN A 245 7.69 -13.82 2.79
CA ASN A 245 8.96 -13.81 3.52
C ASN A 245 8.74 -14.14 5.00
N LEU A 246 9.73 -14.74 5.66
CA LEU A 246 9.64 -15.03 7.08
C LEU A 246 9.68 -13.72 7.92
N PRO A 247 8.88 -13.63 9.00
CA PRO A 247 8.97 -12.52 9.93
C PRO A 247 10.33 -12.44 10.63
N SER A 248 11.05 -11.32 10.43
CA SER A 248 12.33 -11.07 11.12
C SER A 248 12.44 -9.65 11.71
N LEU A 249 11.30 -8.93 11.79
CA LEU A 249 11.24 -7.49 12.10
C LEU A 249 11.99 -7.05 13.35
N ARG A 250 11.99 -7.86 14.41
CA ARG A 250 12.70 -7.52 15.66
C ARG A 250 14.21 -7.38 15.46
N LYS A 251 14.83 -8.30 14.73
CA LYS A 251 16.28 -8.31 14.53
C LYS A 251 16.77 -7.11 13.74
N TYR A 252 16.01 -6.70 12.73
CA TYR A 252 16.49 -5.71 11.77
C TYR A 252 16.00 -4.29 11.99
N ASN A 253 14.93 -4.09 12.77
CA ASN A 253 14.46 -2.75 13.11
C ASN A 253 15.01 -2.27 14.46
N TRP A 254 15.15 -3.13 15.49
CA TRP A 254 15.40 -2.64 16.86
C TRP A 254 16.75 -3.06 17.44
N ASP A 255 17.13 -4.33 17.34
CA ASP A 255 18.21 -4.89 18.17
C ASP A 255 19.63 -4.65 17.63
N SER A 256 19.78 -4.36 16.33
CA SER A 256 21.09 -4.25 15.68
C SER A 256 21.23 -2.94 14.91
N ARG A 257 22.46 -2.42 14.84
CA ARG A 257 22.86 -1.29 13.99
C ARG A 257 24.10 -1.70 13.17
N PRO A 258 24.23 -1.29 11.91
CA PRO A 258 23.23 -0.56 11.12
C PRO A 258 21.96 -1.40 10.89
N LEU A 259 20.82 -0.73 10.75
CA LEU A 259 19.56 -1.36 10.35
C LEU A 259 19.68 -1.99 8.97
N VAL A 260 18.82 -2.98 8.69
CA VAL A 260 18.79 -3.60 7.36
C VAL A 260 18.32 -2.58 6.32
N SER A 261 18.90 -2.65 5.13
CA SER A 261 18.55 -1.83 3.97
C SER A 261 17.11 -2.01 3.44
N PHE A 262 16.41 -3.05 3.89
CA PHE A 262 15.01 -3.33 3.53
C PHE A 262 14.08 -2.99 4.68
N LYS A 263 13.35 -1.88 4.57
CA LYS A 263 12.31 -1.60 5.53
C LYS A 263 11.05 -2.42 5.21
N ASP A 264 10.52 -3.07 6.24
CA ASP A 264 9.22 -3.75 6.24
C ASP A 264 8.97 -4.78 5.11
N PHE A 265 10.01 -5.24 4.41
CA PHE A 265 9.94 -6.19 3.29
C PHE A 265 8.96 -5.82 2.17
N VAL A 266 8.63 -4.53 2.00
CA VAL A 266 7.65 -4.10 0.99
C VAL A 266 8.07 -4.48 -0.44
N ALA A 267 9.37 -4.43 -0.74
CA ALA A 267 9.89 -4.75 -2.07
C ALA A 267 9.91 -6.26 -2.39
N PRO A 268 10.45 -7.13 -1.52
CA PRO A 268 10.27 -8.58 -1.68
C PRO A 268 8.80 -8.99 -1.76
N ALA A 269 7.91 -8.37 -0.97
CA ALA A 269 6.47 -8.64 -1.04
C ALA A 269 5.88 -8.26 -2.40
N ALA A 270 6.29 -7.12 -2.98
CA ALA A 270 5.84 -6.69 -4.31
C ALA A 270 6.33 -7.65 -5.42
N GLU A 271 7.58 -8.10 -5.32
CA GLU A 271 8.12 -9.09 -6.25
C GLU A 271 7.36 -10.42 -6.16
N SER A 272 7.18 -10.95 -4.94
CA SER A 272 6.47 -12.20 -4.68
C SER A 272 5.01 -12.12 -5.15
N ALA A 273 4.34 -10.99 -4.96
CA ALA A 273 2.98 -10.74 -5.44
C ALA A 273 2.87 -10.90 -6.97
N VAL A 274 3.74 -10.23 -7.72
CA VAL A 274 3.76 -10.32 -9.18
C VAL A 274 4.14 -11.73 -9.62
N ARG A 275 5.18 -12.31 -9.01
CA ARG A 275 5.65 -13.66 -9.32
C ARG A 275 4.56 -14.70 -9.09
N ALA A 276 3.78 -14.59 -8.03
CA ALA A 276 2.67 -15.48 -7.72
C ALA A 276 1.61 -15.54 -8.84
N VAL A 277 1.19 -14.39 -9.35
CA VAL A 277 0.26 -14.32 -10.49
C VAL A 277 0.89 -14.89 -11.76
N ARG A 278 2.17 -14.62 -12.00
CA ARG A 278 2.90 -15.17 -13.17
C ARG A 278 3.03 -16.70 -13.11
N LEU A 279 3.23 -17.28 -11.93
CA LEU A 279 3.26 -18.74 -11.74
C LEU A 279 1.90 -19.36 -12.06
N HIS A 280 0.80 -18.75 -11.60
CA HIS A 280 -0.55 -19.16 -11.98
C HIS A 280 -0.77 -19.10 -13.50
N GLN A 281 -0.38 -18.00 -14.15
CA GLN A 281 -0.47 -17.85 -15.61
C GLN A 281 0.38 -18.87 -16.38
N GLY A 282 1.43 -19.41 -15.75
CA GLY A 282 2.23 -20.52 -16.26
C GLY A 282 1.58 -21.90 -16.11
N GLY A 283 0.37 -22.00 -15.56
CA GLY A 283 -0.34 -23.25 -15.32
C GLY A 283 0.13 -24.01 -14.09
N LEU A 284 0.87 -23.35 -13.17
CA LEU A 284 1.34 -23.97 -11.93
C LEU A 284 0.28 -23.86 -10.83
N THR A 285 0.32 -24.81 -9.91
CA THR A 285 -0.64 -24.93 -8.80
C THR A 285 -0.08 -24.32 -7.53
N GLY A 286 -0.79 -23.33 -6.98
CA GLY A 286 -0.54 -22.74 -5.67
C GLY A 286 -1.20 -23.54 -4.54
N ALA A 287 -0.79 -23.29 -3.30
CA ALA A 287 -1.41 -23.92 -2.14
C ALA A 287 -2.88 -23.48 -2.02
N ALA A 288 -3.80 -24.43 -2.12
CA ALA A 288 -5.20 -24.19 -1.79
C ALA A 288 -5.33 -23.81 -0.31
N ASP A 289 -6.34 -23.00 0.01
CA ASP A 289 -6.72 -22.67 1.39
C ASP A 289 -5.57 -22.07 2.22
N VAL A 290 -4.63 -21.36 1.57
CA VAL A 290 -3.41 -20.81 2.22
C VAL A 290 -3.72 -19.86 3.39
N LEU A 291 -4.91 -19.26 3.40
CA LEU A 291 -5.38 -18.38 4.47
C LEU A 291 -6.08 -19.14 5.61
N ASP A 292 -6.42 -20.42 5.40
CA ASP A 292 -7.31 -21.17 6.27
C ASP A 292 -6.60 -22.18 7.16
N GLY A 293 -7.34 -22.63 8.17
CA GLY A 293 -6.93 -23.73 9.05
C GLY A 293 -5.78 -23.42 9.99
N ASP A 294 -5.42 -24.43 10.78
CA ASP A 294 -4.38 -24.33 11.80
C ASP A 294 -2.95 -24.30 11.23
N THR A 295 -2.79 -24.53 9.94
CA THR A 295 -1.50 -24.43 9.25
C THR A 295 -1.45 -23.25 8.29
N GLY A 296 -2.47 -22.39 8.31
CA GLY A 296 -2.59 -21.23 7.43
C GLY A 296 -1.48 -20.20 7.63
N LEU A 297 -1.37 -19.30 6.65
CA LEU A 297 -0.36 -18.25 6.57
C LEU A 297 -0.25 -17.44 7.88
N TRP A 298 -1.38 -17.16 8.54
CA TRP A 298 -1.43 -16.40 9.79
C TRP A 298 -0.48 -16.93 10.89
N ARG A 299 -0.33 -18.25 11.02
CA ARG A 299 0.60 -18.87 11.99
C ARG A 299 2.05 -18.62 11.59
N MET A 300 2.35 -18.77 10.31
CA MET A 300 3.70 -18.58 9.75
C MET A 300 4.14 -17.13 9.80
N LEU A 301 3.17 -16.20 9.73
CA LEU A 301 3.38 -14.77 9.99
C LEU A 301 3.51 -14.45 11.48
N GLY A 302 3.52 -15.48 12.34
CA GLY A 302 3.81 -15.34 13.75
C GLY A 302 2.60 -14.99 14.59
N SER A 303 1.37 -15.06 14.07
CA SER A 303 0.19 -14.87 14.90
C SER A 303 -0.18 -16.12 15.68
N ASP A 304 -0.66 -15.91 16.91
CA ASP A 304 -1.30 -16.90 17.78
C ASP A 304 -2.83 -16.74 17.81
N ARG A 305 -3.36 -15.79 17.03
CA ARG A 305 -4.79 -15.50 16.89
C ARG A 305 -5.17 -15.33 15.43
N TYR A 306 -6.35 -15.82 15.08
CA TYR A 306 -6.91 -15.65 13.74
C TYR A 306 -8.42 -15.46 13.85
N ALA A 307 -8.91 -14.38 13.22
CA ALA A 307 -10.32 -14.01 13.12
C ALA A 307 -10.74 -14.03 11.64
N PRO A 308 -10.95 -15.22 11.03
CA PRO A 308 -11.25 -15.36 9.60
C PRO A 308 -12.51 -14.61 9.16
N GLU A 309 -13.47 -14.40 10.06
CA GLU A 309 -14.68 -13.62 9.81
C GLU A 309 -14.37 -12.19 9.34
N LEU A 310 -13.26 -11.59 9.80
CA LEU A 310 -12.84 -10.24 9.40
C LEU A 310 -12.44 -10.15 7.92
N LEU A 311 -12.13 -11.28 7.27
CA LEU A 311 -11.81 -11.33 5.85
C LEU A 311 -12.98 -10.92 4.96
N THR A 312 -14.22 -11.19 5.38
CA THR A 312 -15.42 -10.92 4.55
C THR A 312 -16.47 -10.07 5.26
N GLN A 313 -16.35 -9.84 6.58
CA GLN A 313 -17.31 -9.05 7.33
C GLN A 313 -17.50 -7.65 6.72
N GLY A 314 -18.74 -7.33 6.32
CA GLY A 314 -19.10 -6.02 5.78
C GLY A 314 -18.45 -5.70 4.44
N LEU A 315 -18.05 -6.70 3.64
CA LEU A 315 -17.56 -6.47 2.28
C LEU A 315 -18.57 -5.67 1.46
N GLY A 316 -18.08 -4.75 0.63
CA GLY A 316 -18.92 -3.82 -0.15
C GLY A 316 -19.67 -2.75 0.65
N ARG A 317 -19.74 -2.85 1.99
CA ARG A 317 -20.45 -1.91 2.87
C ARG A 317 -19.50 -1.05 3.71
N SER A 318 -18.42 -1.67 4.21
CA SER A 318 -17.37 -1.02 4.98
C SER A 318 -16.04 -1.16 4.26
N TRP A 319 -15.33 -0.05 4.12
CA TRP A 319 -14.06 0.03 3.40
C TRP A 319 -12.93 0.29 4.37
N SER A 320 -11.87 -0.49 4.25
CA SER A 320 -10.71 -0.45 5.14
C SER A 320 -9.70 0.62 4.73
N LEU A 321 -9.88 1.25 3.56
CA LEU A 321 -9.02 2.31 3.06
C LEU A 321 -9.00 3.56 3.98
N ASP A 322 -10.05 3.76 4.78
CA ASP A 322 -10.08 4.82 5.79
C ASP A 322 -8.97 4.69 6.85
N MET A 323 -8.46 3.47 7.07
CA MET A 323 -7.32 3.20 7.95
C MET A 323 -5.97 3.57 7.33
N ALA A 324 -5.90 3.77 6.01
CA ALA A 324 -4.67 4.15 5.35
C ALA A 324 -4.31 5.62 5.72
N THR A 325 -3.02 5.86 5.93
CA THR A 325 -2.48 7.11 6.49
C THR A 325 -1.36 7.64 5.63
N ILE A 326 -1.25 8.97 5.50
CA ILE A 326 -0.16 9.63 4.79
C ILE A 326 0.82 10.22 5.81
N LYS A 327 2.12 10.00 5.57
CA LYS A 327 3.19 10.53 6.40
C LYS A 327 3.59 11.94 5.97
N PRO A 328 3.66 12.91 6.90
CA PRO A 328 4.20 14.24 6.61
C PRO A 328 5.73 14.35 6.70
N TRP A 329 6.40 13.40 7.36
CA TRP A 329 7.86 13.33 7.45
C TRP A 329 8.40 11.93 7.11
N PRO A 330 9.59 11.82 6.51
CA PRO A 330 10.20 10.59 6.02
C PRO A 330 10.85 9.77 7.15
N THR A 331 10.07 9.44 8.18
CA THR A 331 10.58 8.71 9.36
C THR A 331 9.57 7.69 9.84
N CYS A 332 10.00 6.84 10.78
CA CYS A 332 9.14 5.85 11.39
C CYS A 332 7.88 6.51 11.97
N ARG A 333 6.72 5.90 11.69
CA ARG A 333 5.40 6.41 12.10
C ARG A 333 5.32 6.69 13.61
N TRP A 334 6.03 5.92 14.43
CA TRP A 334 5.99 6.06 15.88
C TRP A 334 6.61 7.37 16.40
N MET A 335 7.38 8.06 15.57
CA MET A 335 7.98 9.36 15.89
C MET A 335 7.04 10.54 15.63
N HIS A 336 5.96 10.33 14.85
CA HIS A 336 5.19 11.42 14.24
C HIS A 336 4.40 12.25 15.25
N CYS A 337 4.01 11.69 16.40
CA CYS A 337 3.39 12.47 17.47
C CYS A 337 4.37 13.50 18.06
N SER A 338 5.63 13.10 18.29
CA SER A 338 6.67 14.02 18.76
C SER A 338 7.02 15.09 17.72
N LEU A 339 7.15 14.69 16.45
CA LEU A 339 7.41 15.65 15.36
C LEU A 339 6.25 16.62 15.15
N ALA A 340 5.00 16.15 15.27
CA ALA A 340 3.82 17.01 15.24
C ALA A 340 3.80 18.01 16.41
N SER A 341 4.23 17.58 17.60
CA SER A 341 4.32 18.46 18.76
C SER A 341 5.34 19.59 18.53
N LEU A 342 6.48 19.29 17.90
CA LEU A 342 7.44 20.31 17.46
C LEU A 342 6.87 21.22 16.37
N ALA A 343 6.19 20.64 15.37
CA ALA A 343 5.59 21.40 14.27
C ALA A 343 4.53 22.39 14.77
N ALA A 344 3.73 22.00 15.77
CA ALA A 344 2.76 22.90 16.41
C ALA A 344 3.43 24.10 17.06
N LEU A 345 4.54 23.90 17.80
CA LEU A 345 5.30 25.03 18.38
C LEU A 345 5.86 25.97 17.31
N ALA A 346 6.27 25.44 16.15
CA ALA A 346 6.82 26.23 15.05
C ALA A 346 5.76 27.08 14.32
N GLN A 347 4.46 26.82 14.52
CA GLN A 347 3.38 27.66 13.99
C GLN A 347 3.24 28.97 14.78
N ASP A 348 3.41 28.91 16.10
CA ASP A 348 3.20 30.04 17.01
C ASP A 348 4.49 30.81 17.35
N HIS A 349 5.65 30.20 17.05
CA HIS A 349 6.95 30.75 17.43
C HIS A 349 7.97 30.62 16.30
N PRO A 350 8.81 31.65 16.05
CA PRO A 350 9.93 31.54 15.12
C PRO A 350 10.99 30.63 15.75
N LEU A 351 11.00 29.35 15.39
CA LEU A 351 11.95 28.36 15.89
C LEU A 351 13.02 28.04 14.85
N GLY A 352 14.25 27.84 15.31
CA GLY A 352 15.32 27.36 14.46
C GLY A 352 16.54 26.91 15.25
N ALA A 353 17.47 26.22 14.58
CA ALA A 353 18.68 25.68 15.19
C ALA A 353 19.50 26.72 15.99
N GLY A 354 19.44 27.99 15.59
CA GLY A 354 20.16 29.09 16.23
C GLY A 354 19.58 29.53 17.58
N ASN A 355 18.26 29.41 17.80
CA ASN A 355 17.60 29.95 19.00
C ASN A 355 17.14 28.90 20.01
N VAL A 356 17.26 27.61 19.68
CA VAL A 356 16.99 26.50 20.61
C VAL A 356 18.24 26.16 21.42
N ALA A 357 18.11 26.18 22.75
CA ALA A 357 19.16 25.80 23.68
C ALA A 357 19.12 24.30 24.01
N ARG A 358 17.92 23.76 24.29
CA ARG A 358 17.70 22.34 24.61
C ARG A 358 16.36 21.86 24.07
N VAL A 359 16.31 20.59 23.66
CA VAL A 359 15.09 19.89 23.24
C VAL A 359 14.87 18.70 24.17
N THR A 360 13.65 18.56 24.69
CA THR A 360 13.26 17.40 25.51
C THR A 360 12.08 16.70 24.84
N VAL A 361 12.25 15.43 24.50
CA VAL A 361 11.19 14.56 23.98
C VAL A 361 10.56 13.79 25.12
N HIS A 362 9.26 13.96 25.32
CA HIS A 362 8.48 13.19 26.28
C HIS A 362 7.69 12.10 25.54
N ALA A 363 8.00 10.83 25.79
CA ALA A 363 7.39 9.68 25.12
C ALA A 363 7.42 8.43 26.00
N ALA A 364 6.86 7.33 25.51
CA ALA A 364 6.92 6.04 26.18
C ALA A 364 8.39 5.54 26.29
N GLU A 365 8.73 4.84 27.37
CA GLU A 365 10.10 4.39 27.65
C GLU A 365 10.69 3.54 26.51
N GLY A 366 9.87 2.64 25.93
CA GLY A 366 10.29 1.83 24.79
C GLY A 366 10.64 2.66 23.55
N LEU A 367 9.91 3.75 23.31
CA LEU A 367 10.17 4.67 22.21
C LEU A 367 11.48 5.46 22.45
N LEU A 368 11.71 5.91 23.68
CA LEU A 368 12.96 6.60 24.02
C LEU A 368 14.17 5.68 23.89
N ARG A 369 14.05 4.43 24.34
CA ARG A 369 15.11 3.42 24.18
C ARG A 369 15.45 3.19 22.70
N ASP A 370 14.45 3.09 21.84
CA ASP A 370 14.66 2.60 20.46
C ASP A 370 14.97 3.73 19.46
N PHE A 371 14.63 4.99 19.76
CA PHE A 371 14.64 6.10 18.78
C PHE A 371 15.52 7.31 19.15
N MET A 372 16.27 7.26 20.25
CA MET A 372 17.08 8.40 20.74
C MET A 372 18.55 8.36 20.33
N ASP A 373 18.93 7.55 19.33
CA ASP A 373 20.28 7.59 18.77
C ASP A 373 20.51 8.91 18.01
N ALA A 374 21.39 9.76 18.53
CA ALA A 374 21.71 11.06 17.95
C ALA A 374 22.76 11.02 16.82
N ARG A 375 23.37 9.86 16.55
CA ARG A 375 24.44 9.70 15.55
C ARG A 375 24.17 8.48 14.66
N PRO A 376 23.10 8.51 13.85
CA PRO A 376 22.80 7.41 12.93
C PRO A 376 23.96 7.15 11.96
N LEU A 377 24.26 5.88 11.69
CA LEU A 377 25.38 5.46 10.83
C LEU A 377 24.99 5.43 9.35
N THR A 378 23.73 5.12 9.06
CA THR A 378 23.18 4.98 7.71
C THR A 378 21.91 5.80 7.55
N MET A 379 21.44 5.96 6.30
CA MET A 379 20.18 6.66 6.05
C MET A 379 18.99 5.94 6.69
N VAL A 380 19.04 4.61 6.74
CA VAL A 380 17.99 3.80 7.37
C VAL A 380 18.01 4.03 8.87
N ASP A 381 19.17 4.03 9.53
CA ASP A 381 19.26 4.36 10.97
C ASP A 381 18.63 5.74 11.27
N ALA A 382 18.87 6.73 10.40
CA ALA A 382 18.35 8.08 10.58
C ALA A 382 16.82 8.19 10.44
N GLN A 383 16.16 7.26 9.75
CA GLN A 383 14.69 7.16 9.69
C GLN A 383 14.07 6.75 11.03
N PHE A 384 14.87 6.22 11.96
CA PHE A 384 14.47 5.81 13.30
C PHE A 384 15.18 6.64 14.39
N SER A 385 15.61 7.86 14.06
CA SER A 385 16.24 8.79 15.01
C SER A 385 15.40 10.05 15.21
N LEU A 386 14.75 10.16 16.38
CA LEU A 386 14.09 11.39 16.82
C LEU A 386 15.04 12.58 16.89
N PRO A 387 16.24 12.46 17.47
CA PRO A 387 17.20 13.56 17.48
C PRO A 387 17.55 14.09 16.09
N TYR A 388 17.82 13.20 15.13
CA TYR A 388 18.17 13.58 13.75
C TYR A 388 16.99 14.27 13.06
N ALA A 389 15.79 13.71 13.17
CA ALA A 389 14.58 14.27 12.57
C ALA A 389 14.25 15.66 13.14
N ILE A 390 14.34 15.83 14.46
CA ILE A 390 14.12 17.13 15.11
C ILE A 390 15.18 18.15 14.65
N ALA A 391 16.45 17.73 14.57
CA ALA A 391 17.50 18.61 14.07
C ALA A 391 17.24 19.05 12.63
N ALA A 392 16.84 18.13 11.74
CA ALA A 392 16.49 18.43 10.35
C ALA A 392 15.31 19.42 10.25
N MET A 393 14.27 19.25 11.07
CA MET A 393 13.14 20.19 11.16
C MET A 393 13.58 21.59 11.61
N LEU A 394 14.38 21.68 12.68
CA LEU A 394 14.86 22.97 13.22
C LEU A 394 15.88 23.67 12.31
N HIS A 395 16.54 22.93 11.42
CA HIS A 395 17.34 23.48 10.32
C HIS A 395 16.52 23.83 9.08
N ALA A 396 15.19 23.62 9.11
CA ALA A 396 14.27 23.83 7.99
C ALA A 396 14.71 23.09 6.71
N ILE A 397 15.31 21.90 6.87
CA ILE A 397 15.68 21.06 5.73
C ILE A 397 14.39 20.46 5.15
N PRO A 398 14.15 20.57 3.82
CA PRO A 398 12.99 19.95 3.19
C PRO A 398 12.93 18.45 3.48
N PRO A 399 11.77 17.88 3.85
CA PRO A 399 11.64 16.48 4.26
C PRO A 399 12.31 15.48 3.32
N ALA A 400 12.02 15.53 2.02
CA ALA A 400 12.62 14.62 1.02
C ALA A 400 14.16 14.63 0.97
N ARG A 401 14.79 15.67 1.53
CA ARG A 401 16.23 15.91 1.50
C ARG A 401 16.96 15.61 2.81
N TRP A 402 16.24 15.07 3.80
CA TRP A 402 16.82 14.75 5.12
C TRP A 402 17.97 13.74 5.03
N TYR A 403 18.01 12.95 3.96
CA TYR A 403 18.96 11.86 3.77
C TYR A 403 19.83 12.02 2.52
N ASP A 404 19.92 13.23 1.97
CA ASP A 404 20.84 13.53 0.86
C ASP A 404 22.28 13.17 1.25
N ASP A 405 23.08 12.85 0.23
CA ASP A 405 24.49 12.50 0.43
C ASP A 405 25.23 13.61 1.21
N GLY A 406 25.95 13.21 2.26
CA GLY A 406 26.67 14.12 3.16
C GLY A 406 25.87 14.65 4.36
N ARG A 407 24.53 14.55 4.38
CA ARG A 407 23.71 15.05 5.52
C ARG A 407 23.93 14.31 6.83
N LEU A 408 24.13 12.99 6.77
CA LEU A 408 24.39 12.17 7.95
C LEU A 408 25.65 12.62 8.71
N GLY A 409 26.65 13.16 7.99
CA GLY A 409 27.90 13.63 8.57
C GLY A 409 27.93 15.14 8.85
N ASP A 410 26.83 15.87 8.64
CA ASP A 410 26.79 17.33 8.81
C ASP A 410 27.01 17.70 10.29
N PRO A 411 28.12 18.39 10.63
CA PRO A 411 28.44 18.72 12.02
C PRO A 411 27.39 19.62 12.68
N ALA A 412 26.70 20.48 11.93
CA ALA A 412 25.69 21.37 12.48
C ALA A 412 24.44 20.59 12.89
N LEU A 413 24.01 19.66 12.03
CA LEU A 413 22.87 18.78 12.30
C LEU A 413 23.16 17.87 13.49
N LEU A 414 24.31 17.20 13.50
CA LEU A 414 24.72 16.32 14.60
C LEU A 414 24.90 17.06 15.93
N ALA A 415 25.38 18.31 15.89
CA ALA A 415 25.51 19.13 17.10
C ALA A 415 24.15 19.53 17.69
N LEU A 416 23.12 19.71 16.86
CA LEU A 416 21.75 19.95 17.34
C LEU A 416 21.07 18.66 17.81
N ALA A 417 21.24 17.55 17.07
CA ALA A 417 20.74 16.23 17.46
C ALA A 417 21.28 15.82 18.84
N ALA A 418 22.56 16.10 19.13
CA ALA A 418 23.17 15.83 20.43
C ALA A 418 22.56 16.62 21.62
N ARG A 419 21.71 17.63 21.37
CA ARG A 419 21.00 18.41 22.40
C ARG A 419 19.58 17.91 22.65
N VAL A 420 19.18 16.83 21.98
CA VAL A 420 17.86 16.22 22.10
C VAL A 420 17.92 15.14 23.17
N GLU A 421 17.20 15.35 24.27
CA GLU A 421 17.13 14.45 25.41
C GLU A 421 15.74 13.81 25.50
N GLY A 422 15.66 12.63 26.12
CA GLY A 422 14.42 11.88 26.28
C GLY A 422 13.99 11.80 27.74
N GLU A 423 12.70 12.01 28.00
CA GLU A 423 12.09 11.84 29.33
C GLU A 423 10.83 10.97 29.24
N ALA A 424 10.76 9.93 30.08
CA ALA A 424 9.61 9.02 30.09
C ALA A 424 8.32 9.76 30.47
N ASN A 425 7.21 9.40 29.83
CA ASN A 425 5.89 9.96 30.09
C ASN A 425 4.88 8.85 30.38
N ALA A 426 4.30 8.88 31.58
CA ALA A 426 3.40 7.83 32.07
C ALA A 426 2.11 7.68 31.23
N GLU A 427 1.59 8.78 30.67
CA GLU A 427 0.44 8.73 29.78
C GLU A 427 0.82 8.05 28.46
N ALA A 428 1.95 8.43 27.85
CA ALA A 428 2.46 7.79 26.64
C ALA A 428 2.76 6.30 26.84
N ASP A 429 3.31 5.91 27.99
CA ASP A 429 3.51 4.49 28.35
C ASP A 429 2.18 3.74 28.44
N THR A 430 1.14 4.39 28.96
CA THR A 430 -0.20 3.82 29.04
C THR A 430 -0.80 3.61 27.66
N GLN A 431 -0.70 4.61 26.77
CA GLN A 431 -1.11 4.48 25.37
C GLN A 431 -0.42 3.32 24.65
N MET A 432 0.89 3.16 24.88
CA MET A 432 1.66 2.09 24.24
C MET A 432 1.34 0.71 24.81
N ARG A 433 1.16 0.59 26.13
CA ARG A 433 0.85 -0.67 26.80
C ARG A 433 -0.56 -1.19 26.48
N GLU A 434 -1.54 -0.30 26.45
CA GLU A 434 -2.96 -0.68 26.34
C GLU A 434 -3.44 -0.70 24.88
N HIS A 435 -2.90 0.17 24.04
CA HIS A 435 -3.39 0.36 22.67
C HIS A 435 -2.32 0.14 21.59
N ARG A 436 -1.04 -0.03 21.97
CA ARG A 436 0.09 -0.01 21.02
C ARG A 436 0.12 1.28 20.19
N ARG A 437 -0.30 2.40 20.80
CA ARG A 437 -0.44 3.70 20.15
C ARG A 437 0.69 4.66 20.59
N PRO A 438 1.52 5.15 19.67
CA PRO A 438 2.60 6.07 20.02
C PRO A 438 2.01 7.43 20.41
N ALA A 439 2.54 8.03 21.46
CA ALA A 439 2.23 9.39 21.89
C ALA A 439 3.53 10.14 22.17
N GLY A 440 3.53 11.44 21.95
CA GLY A 440 4.75 12.24 22.04
C GLY A 440 4.49 13.73 22.27
N ARG A 441 5.41 14.36 22.99
CA ARG A 441 5.49 15.81 23.20
C ARG A 441 6.94 16.26 23.07
N VAL A 442 7.17 17.42 22.48
CA VAL A 442 8.48 18.07 22.46
C VAL A 442 8.41 19.37 23.25
N SER A 443 9.27 19.51 24.25
CA SER A 443 9.49 20.76 24.99
C SER A 443 10.79 21.41 24.55
N LEU A 444 10.81 22.74 24.44
CA LEU A 444 11.96 23.53 24.00
C LEU A 444 12.36 24.55 25.05
N LEU A 445 13.63 24.54 25.46
CA LEU A 445 14.25 25.68 26.14
C LEU A 445 14.91 26.55 25.07
N LEU A 446 14.44 27.79 24.93
CA LEU A 446 15.03 28.77 24.04
C LEU A 446 16.23 29.47 24.68
N ARG A 447 17.13 30.02 23.85
CA ARG A 447 18.31 30.76 24.32
C ARG A 447 17.98 32.05 25.06
N ASP A 448 16.78 32.58 24.89
CA ASP A 448 16.26 33.74 25.63
C ASP A 448 15.66 33.36 27.00
N GLY A 449 15.70 32.08 27.37
CA GLY A 449 15.22 31.55 28.65
C GLY A 449 13.76 31.10 28.64
N ARG A 450 12.99 31.33 27.57
CA ARG A 450 11.61 30.84 27.49
C ARG A 450 11.57 29.31 27.38
N LEU A 451 10.62 28.71 28.11
CA LEU A 451 10.29 27.29 28.02
C LEU A 451 8.95 27.13 27.28
N LEU A 452 8.97 26.40 26.18
CA LEU A 452 7.79 26.05 25.41
C LEU A 452 7.48 24.56 25.62
N SER A 453 6.26 24.22 26.01
CA SER A 453 5.83 22.84 26.23
C SER A 453 4.34 22.68 25.89
N PRO A 454 3.99 22.18 24.70
CA PRO A 454 2.62 22.02 24.26
C PRO A 454 2.00 20.75 24.88
N PRO A 455 0.70 20.47 24.70
CA PRO A 455 0.09 19.21 25.13
C PRO A 455 0.70 17.96 24.46
N LEU A 456 0.47 16.80 25.07
CA LEU A 456 0.81 15.50 24.49
C LEU A 456 -0.06 15.21 23.26
N ILE A 457 0.56 14.78 22.17
CA ILE A 457 -0.16 14.32 20.97
C ILE A 457 -0.26 12.80 21.00
N CYS A 458 -1.48 12.28 20.93
CA CYS A 458 -1.78 10.85 20.99
C CYS A 458 -2.16 10.24 19.64
N TYR A 459 -2.42 11.07 18.62
CA TYR A 459 -2.75 10.61 17.27
C TYR A 459 -1.82 11.25 16.25
N PRO A 460 -1.08 10.44 15.48
CA PRO A 460 -0.13 10.98 14.52
C PRO A 460 -0.86 11.63 13.33
N PRO A 461 -0.35 12.75 12.78
CA PRO A 461 -0.96 13.45 11.64
C PRO A 461 -1.10 12.55 10.41
N GLY A 462 -2.19 12.69 9.67
CA GLY A 462 -2.55 11.82 8.54
C GLY A 462 -3.35 10.58 8.92
N SER A 463 -3.62 10.37 10.22
CA SER A 463 -4.59 9.37 10.68
C SER A 463 -6.02 9.92 10.59
N LEU A 464 -7.03 9.05 10.67
CA LEU A 464 -8.44 9.45 10.70
C LEU A 464 -8.77 10.43 11.85
N ARG A 465 -8.07 10.30 12.99
CA ARG A 465 -8.26 11.14 14.19
C ARG A 465 -7.44 12.43 14.17
N ASN A 466 -6.50 12.57 13.24
CA ASN A 466 -5.67 13.75 13.07
C ASN A 466 -5.39 13.96 11.57
N PRO A 467 -6.41 14.33 10.77
CA PRO A 467 -6.29 14.40 9.31
C PRO A 467 -5.34 15.52 8.87
N LEU A 468 -4.69 15.31 7.73
CA LEU A 468 -3.89 16.34 7.07
C LEU A 468 -4.80 17.30 6.27
N PRO A 469 -4.34 18.52 5.96
CA PRO A 469 -5.03 19.42 5.05
C PRO A 469 -5.30 18.77 3.69
N GLN A 470 -6.42 19.12 3.05
CA GLN A 470 -6.87 18.49 1.80
C GLN A 470 -5.86 18.61 0.65
N ASP A 471 -5.10 19.70 0.60
CA ASP A 471 -4.08 19.97 -0.42
C ASP A 471 -2.69 19.38 -0.07
N PHE A 472 -2.55 18.70 1.07
CA PHE A 472 -1.26 18.23 1.57
C PHE A 472 -0.58 17.26 0.61
N VAL A 473 -1.32 16.25 0.12
CA VAL A 473 -0.77 15.22 -0.78
C VAL A 473 -0.28 15.82 -2.10
N ALA A 474 -1.01 16.79 -2.65
CA ALA A 474 -0.61 17.52 -3.84
C ALA A 474 0.70 18.30 -3.63
N ARG A 475 0.81 19.04 -2.51
CA ARG A 475 2.04 19.77 -2.15
C ARG A 475 3.22 18.82 -1.93
N LYS A 476 3.02 17.76 -1.14
CA LYS A 476 4.02 16.71 -0.90
C LYS A 476 4.50 16.09 -2.21
N PHE A 477 3.59 15.78 -3.14
CA PHE A 477 3.96 15.26 -4.45
C PHE A 477 4.88 16.23 -5.21
N LEU A 478 4.54 17.52 -5.27
CA LEU A 478 5.37 18.52 -5.97
C LEU A 478 6.76 18.65 -5.33
N ASP A 479 6.83 18.73 -4.00
CA ASP A 479 8.08 18.80 -3.25
C ASP A 479 8.97 17.57 -3.48
N ASN A 480 8.35 16.39 -3.55
CA ASN A 480 9.05 15.13 -3.77
C ASN A 480 9.47 14.94 -5.23
N ALA A 481 8.58 15.22 -6.18
CA ALA A 481 8.81 15.01 -7.61
C ALA A 481 9.87 15.97 -8.17
N THR A 482 10.01 17.17 -7.61
CA THR A 482 11.01 18.16 -8.04
C THR A 482 12.46 17.78 -7.76
N GLN A 483 12.71 16.66 -7.07
CA GLN A 483 14.04 16.04 -6.99
C GLN A 483 14.51 15.48 -8.34
N HIS A 484 13.59 15.10 -9.22
CA HIS A 484 13.88 14.43 -10.51
C HIS A 484 13.25 15.14 -11.71
N LEU A 485 12.18 15.90 -11.50
CA LEU A 485 11.44 16.62 -12.53
C LEU A 485 11.62 18.13 -12.36
N SER A 486 11.57 18.88 -13.46
CA SER A 486 11.40 20.34 -13.34
C SER A 486 10.03 20.67 -12.72
N PRO A 487 9.87 21.82 -12.02
CA PRO A 487 8.58 22.21 -11.45
C PRO A 487 7.40 22.19 -12.45
N PRO A 488 7.55 22.64 -13.71
CA PRO A 488 6.48 22.50 -14.70
C PRO A 488 6.13 21.05 -15.03
N GLN A 489 7.12 20.16 -15.14
CA GLN A 489 6.89 18.73 -15.39
C GLN A 489 6.18 18.07 -14.20
N ALA A 490 6.60 18.39 -12.97
CA ALA A 490 5.93 17.92 -11.77
C ALA A 490 4.45 18.38 -11.73
N GLN A 491 4.15 19.63 -12.07
CA GLN A 491 2.78 20.13 -12.10
C GLN A 491 1.91 19.44 -13.17
N VAL A 492 2.47 19.21 -14.37
CA VAL A 492 1.78 18.45 -15.43
C VAL A 492 1.52 17.01 -14.99
N GLY A 493 2.51 16.38 -14.35
CA GLY A 493 2.40 15.04 -13.77
C GLY A 493 1.30 14.94 -12.72
N LEU A 494 1.30 15.86 -11.76
CA LEU A 494 0.26 15.94 -10.72
C LEU A 494 -1.13 16.09 -11.33
N THR A 495 -1.28 16.98 -12.32
CA THR A 495 -2.56 17.21 -13.00
C THR A 495 -3.05 15.94 -13.71
N ALA A 496 -2.15 15.20 -14.36
CA ALA A 496 -2.50 13.94 -15.01
C ALA A 496 -2.92 12.87 -13.98
N LEU A 497 -2.24 12.81 -12.82
CA LEU A 497 -2.62 11.90 -11.74
C LEU A 497 -3.96 12.28 -11.11
N GLN A 498 -4.22 13.57 -10.85
CA GLN A 498 -5.50 14.02 -10.28
C GLN A 498 -6.72 13.71 -11.16
N ASN A 499 -6.49 13.43 -12.45
CA ASN A 499 -7.50 13.01 -13.41
C ASN A 499 -7.30 11.55 -13.85
N LEU A 500 -6.60 10.74 -13.04
CA LEU A 500 -6.22 9.38 -13.43
C LEU A 500 -7.45 8.54 -13.78
N GLN A 501 -8.57 8.70 -13.08
CA GLN A 501 -9.81 7.95 -13.32
C GLN A 501 -10.34 8.10 -14.75
N ASP A 502 -10.07 9.22 -15.42
CA ASP A 502 -10.54 9.48 -16.79
C ASP A 502 -9.53 9.03 -17.85
N CYS A 503 -8.41 8.45 -17.42
CA CYS A 503 -7.35 7.99 -18.29
C CYS A 503 -7.73 6.66 -18.96
N PRO A 504 -7.64 6.54 -20.30
CA PRO A 504 -7.85 5.27 -20.99
C PRO A 504 -6.68 4.29 -20.83
N ASP A 505 -5.48 4.78 -20.50
CA ASP A 505 -4.26 3.99 -20.41
C ASP A 505 -3.25 4.60 -19.41
N VAL A 506 -3.17 4.00 -18.22
CA VAL A 506 -2.31 4.46 -17.12
C VAL A 506 -0.84 4.51 -17.51
N ALA A 507 -0.36 3.64 -18.41
CA ALA A 507 1.03 3.65 -18.84
C ALA A 507 1.44 5.00 -19.45
N GLN A 508 0.51 5.68 -20.14
CA GLN A 508 0.77 6.99 -20.75
C GLN A 508 0.92 8.10 -19.71
N VAL A 509 0.20 8.03 -18.60
CA VAL A 509 0.35 8.96 -17.49
C VAL A 509 1.70 8.73 -16.81
N MET A 510 2.04 7.47 -16.53
CA MET A 510 3.28 7.11 -15.85
C MET A 510 4.52 7.45 -16.67
N GLN A 511 4.49 7.32 -18.00
CA GLN A 511 5.59 7.75 -18.88
C GLN A 511 5.91 9.25 -18.77
N ARG A 512 4.91 10.10 -18.47
CA ARG A 512 5.15 11.54 -18.24
C ARG A 512 5.92 11.82 -16.96
N LEU A 513 5.83 10.91 -15.98
CA LEU A 513 6.48 11.01 -14.67
C LEU A 513 7.90 10.42 -14.68
N ILE A 514 8.14 9.40 -15.50
CA ILE A 514 9.41 8.64 -15.51
C ILE A 514 10.41 9.25 -16.53
N GLY A 515 9.96 10.14 -17.40
CA GLY A 515 10.77 10.73 -18.47
C GLY A 515 10.77 9.88 -19.75
N GLN A 516 10.93 10.51 -20.92
CA GLN A 516 10.66 9.93 -22.25
C GLN A 516 11.61 8.81 -22.74
N GLY A 517 12.36 8.14 -21.85
CA GLY A 517 13.31 7.08 -22.23
C GLY A 517 12.69 5.70 -22.53
N ALA A 518 11.40 5.48 -22.28
CA ALA A 518 10.83 4.14 -22.10
C ALA A 518 9.95 3.58 -23.25
N ARG A 519 10.19 3.99 -24.51
CA ARG A 519 9.72 3.20 -25.67
C ARG A 519 10.91 2.58 -26.39
N GLN A 520 11.24 1.34 -26.03
CA GLN A 520 11.59 0.38 -27.08
C GLN A 520 10.28 -0.29 -27.48
N GLU A 521 9.89 -0.14 -28.75
CA GLU A 521 8.78 -0.89 -29.34
C GLU A 521 9.13 -2.38 -29.31
N ILE A 522 8.72 -3.08 -28.25
CA ILE A 522 8.71 -4.53 -28.23
C ILE A 522 7.32 -4.95 -28.72
N VAL A 523 7.19 -5.05 -30.05
CA VAL A 523 6.14 -5.86 -30.66
C VAL A 523 6.46 -7.31 -30.29
N ASN A 524 5.77 -7.85 -29.28
CA ASN A 524 5.91 -9.26 -28.91
C ASN A 524 4.98 -10.12 -29.80
N PRO A 525 5.48 -11.04 -30.65
CA PRO A 525 4.64 -11.89 -31.47
C PRO A 525 3.84 -12.94 -30.68
N ALA A 526 4.10 -13.11 -29.38
CA ALA A 526 3.55 -14.22 -28.58
C ALA A 526 2.15 -13.98 -27.99
N CYS A 527 1.48 -12.88 -28.30
CA CYS A 527 0.08 -12.63 -27.87
C CYS A 527 -0.97 -12.93 -28.94
N GLN A 528 -0.66 -13.77 -29.92
CA GLN A 528 -1.69 -14.41 -30.73
C GLN A 528 -2.15 -15.69 -30.01
N ARG A 529 -3.39 -15.68 -29.50
CA ARG A 529 -4.08 -16.90 -29.08
C ARG A 529 -3.92 -17.97 -30.17
N PRO A 530 -3.52 -19.22 -29.86
CA PRO A 530 -3.65 -20.28 -30.84
C PRO A 530 -5.15 -20.48 -31.11
N LYS A 531 -5.58 -20.22 -32.35
CA LYS A 531 -6.87 -20.71 -32.84
C LYS A 531 -6.90 -22.22 -32.62
N ALA A 532 -7.96 -22.73 -31.99
CA ALA A 532 -8.18 -24.15 -31.80
C ALA A 532 -7.99 -24.90 -33.12
N ALA A 533 -6.94 -25.71 -33.22
CA ALA A 533 -6.75 -26.63 -34.31
C ALA A 533 -7.75 -27.77 -34.12
N ARG A 534 -8.65 -27.94 -35.11
CA ARG A 534 -9.48 -29.15 -35.22
C ARG A 534 -8.56 -30.38 -35.28
N SER A 535 -8.86 -31.36 -34.46
CA SER A 535 -8.21 -32.67 -34.45
C SER A 535 -8.33 -33.35 -35.81
N PRO A 536 -7.24 -33.89 -36.39
CA PRO A 536 -7.36 -34.84 -37.47
C PRO A 536 -7.66 -36.23 -36.88
N SER A 537 -8.67 -36.86 -37.47
CA SER A 537 -9.00 -38.28 -37.32
C SER A 537 -7.76 -39.18 -37.43
N VAL A 538 -7.58 -40.08 -36.47
CA VAL A 538 -6.63 -41.19 -36.55
C VAL A 538 -7.29 -42.35 -37.32
N PRO A 539 -6.72 -42.83 -38.44
CA PRO A 539 -7.02 -44.15 -38.96
C PRO A 539 -5.97 -45.17 -38.49
N GLY A 540 -6.47 -46.26 -37.90
CA GLY A 540 -5.87 -47.59 -37.69
C GLY A 540 -4.34 -47.76 -37.73
N LEU A 541 -3.79 -48.16 -36.58
CA LEU A 541 -3.24 -49.50 -36.32
C LEU A 541 -2.94 -49.65 -34.82
#